data_AF-F0X1W9-F1
#
_entry.id   AF-F0X1W9-F1
#
_cell.length_a   1.000
_cell.length_b   1.000
_cell.length_c   1.000
_cell.angle_alpha   90.00
_cell.angle_beta   90.00
_cell.angle_gamma   90.00
#
_symmetry.space_group_name_H-M   'P 1'
#
loop_
_entity.id
_entity.type
_entity.pdbx_description
1 polymer ?
#
loop_
_entity_poly.entity_id
_entity_poly.type
_entity_poly.pdbx_seq_one_letter_code
_entity_poly.pdbx_strand_id
1 'polypeptide(L)'
;MLHTNTTSFHQPQDAGIIQSLKSKLEQLKTRYIVGKFDELLDKAAEVGNENVETQIESLYAVDVLQAMQWAQEAWETVTSTTVANCWLHTKDIDGDVYELVESIKQLAL
;
A
#
# COMPACT_ATOMS: atom_id res chain seq x y z
N MET A 1 -0.85 22.06 -13.84
CA MET A 1 -0.24 20.97 -14.64
C MET A 1 1.23 20.92 -14.26
N LEU A 2 1.71 19.78 -13.74
CA LEU A 2 3.14 19.60 -13.42
C LEU A 2 3.97 19.75 -14.72
N HIS A 3 5.10 20.43 -14.63
CA HIS A 3 6.00 20.63 -15.77
C HIS A 3 6.67 19.31 -16.17
N THR A 4 7.00 19.16 -17.46
CA THR A 4 7.73 17.99 -17.97
C THR A 4 9.06 17.80 -17.22
N ASN A 5 9.42 16.55 -16.87
CA ASN A 5 10.59 16.20 -16.05
C ASN A 5 10.53 16.68 -14.58
N THR A 6 9.34 16.72 -13.99
CA THR A 6 9.24 16.81 -12.53
C THR A 6 9.94 15.57 -11.95
N THR A 7 10.99 15.78 -11.17
CA THR A 7 11.65 14.68 -10.47
C THR A 7 10.66 14.06 -9.48
N SER A 8 10.85 12.79 -9.12
CA SER A 8 10.00 12.11 -8.12
C SER A 8 9.91 12.87 -6.79
N PHE A 9 10.90 13.73 -6.49
CA PHE A 9 10.88 14.62 -5.34
C PHE A 9 9.73 15.65 -5.36
N HIS A 10 9.23 16.03 -6.53
CA HIS A 10 8.17 17.02 -6.71
C HIS A 10 6.80 16.40 -6.98
N GLN A 11 6.68 15.07 -7.01
CA GLN A 11 5.42 14.40 -7.34
C GLN A 11 4.70 13.97 -6.06
N PRO A 12 3.47 14.47 -5.79
CA PRO A 12 2.74 14.13 -4.56
C PRO A 12 2.54 12.63 -4.37
N GLN A 13 2.44 11.88 -5.47
CA GLN A 13 2.32 10.42 -5.44
C GLN A 13 3.56 9.76 -4.81
N ASP A 14 4.74 10.24 -5.15
CA ASP A 14 6.02 9.73 -4.65
C ASP A 14 6.41 10.32 -3.28
N ALA A 15 5.75 11.40 -2.85
CA ALA A 15 5.97 12.06 -1.56
C ALA A 15 5.33 11.35 -0.35
N GLY A 16 4.79 10.13 -0.52
CA GLY A 16 4.30 9.30 0.58
C GLY A 16 3.02 8.51 0.29
N ILE A 17 2.24 8.89 -0.73
CA ILE A 17 1.02 8.19 -1.13
C ILE A 17 1.35 6.75 -1.59
N ILE A 18 2.29 6.60 -2.53
CA ILE A 18 2.74 5.29 -3.02
C ILE A 18 3.40 4.49 -1.89
N GLN A 19 4.15 5.15 -1.00
CA GLN A 19 4.78 4.48 0.13
C GLN A 19 3.74 3.91 1.11
N SER A 20 2.69 4.67 1.43
CA SER A 20 1.59 4.24 2.30
C SER A 20 0.90 3.00 1.72
N LEU A 21 0.56 3.04 0.42
CA LEU A 21 -0.01 1.90 -0.29
C LEU A 21 0.93 0.68 -0.24
N LYS A 22 2.20 0.84 -0.62
CA LYS A 22 3.20 -0.25 -0.66
C LYS A 22 3.41 -0.86 0.72
N SER A 23 3.44 -0.06 1.78
CA SER A 23 3.60 -0.55 3.14
C SER A 23 2.50 -1.52 3.54
N LYS A 24 1.23 -1.17 3.26
CA LYS A 24 0.09 -2.04 3.55
C LYS A 24 0.05 -3.27 2.64
N LEU A 25 0.40 -3.14 1.37
CA LEU A 25 0.57 -4.27 0.45
C LEU A 25 1.60 -5.29 0.96
N GLU A 26 2.77 -4.83 1.38
CA GLU A 26 3.81 -5.70 1.92
C GLU A 26 3.35 -6.38 3.22
N GLN A 27 2.64 -5.67 4.10
CA GLN A 27 2.06 -6.31 5.30
C GLN A 27 1.06 -7.42 4.96
N LEU A 28 0.20 -7.21 3.96
CA LEU A 28 -0.77 -8.22 3.50
C LEU A 28 -0.06 -9.45 2.92
N LYS A 29 0.92 -9.21 2.06
CA LYS A 29 1.75 -10.25 1.45
C LYS A 29 2.51 -11.05 2.50
N THR A 30 3.17 -10.39 3.47
CA THR A 30 3.88 -11.06 4.56
C THR A 30 2.94 -11.93 5.38
N ARG A 31 1.76 -11.41 5.75
CA ARG A 31 0.76 -12.20 6.50
C ARG A 31 0.31 -13.43 5.74
N TYR A 32 0.06 -13.29 4.44
CA TYR A 32 -0.31 -14.40 3.57
C TYR A 32 0.77 -15.49 3.50
N ILE A 33 2.03 -15.08 3.27
CA ILE A 33 3.16 -16.02 3.18
C ILE A 33 3.34 -16.77 4.52
N VAL A 34 3.28 -16.06 5.65
CA VAL A 34 3.41 -16.67 6.97
C VAL A 34 2.28 -17.68 7.21
N GLY A 35 1.03 -17.31 6.91
CA GLY A 35 -0.10 -18.24 7.07
C GLY A 35 0.03 -19.48 6.18
N LYS A 36 0.49 -19.33 4.93
CA LYS A 36 0.78 -20.46 4.05
C LYS A 36 1.92 -21.34 4.58
N PHE A 37 2.94 -20.73 5.17
CA PHE A 37 4.05 -21.47 5.77
C PHE A 37 3.60 -22.29 6.98
N ASP A 38 2.77 -21.73 7.84
CA ASP A 38 2.18 -22.45 8.98
C ASP A 38 1.35 -23.66 8.48
N GLU A 39 0.51 -23.48 7.46
CA GLU A 39 -0.25 -24.58 6.83
C GLU A 39 0.66 -25.70 6.27
N LEU A 40 1.83 -25.34 5.73
CA LEU A 40 2.80 -26.32 5.22
C LEU A 40 3.46 -27.10 6.36
N LEU A 41 3.84 -26.43 7.46
CA LEU A 41 4.44 -27.09 8.62
C LEU A 41 3.48 -28.12 9.23
N ASP A 42 2.20 -27.77 9.36
CA ASP A 42 1.18 -28.67 9.88
C ASP A 42 1.03 -29.92 9.00
N LYS A 43 0.99 -29.75 7.67
CA LYS A 43 0.89 -30.87 6.71
C LYS A 43 2.14 -31.75 6.70
N ALA A 44 3.32 -31.15 6.78
CA ALA A 44 4.59 -31.89 6.80
C ALA A 44 4.71 -32.78 8.04
N ALA A 45 4.13 -32.37 9.17
CA ALA A 45 4.06 -33.17 10.38
C ALA A 45 3.18 -34.43 10.22
N GLU A 46 2.19 -34.41 9.33
CA GLU A 46 1.24 -35.51 9.12
C GLU A 46 1.66 -36.51 8.04
N VAL A 47 2.20 -36.05 6.91
CA VAL A 47 2.33 -36.87 5.67
C VAL A 47 3.79 -37.13 5.27
N GLY A 48 4.76 -36.52 5.95
CA GLY A 48 6.18 -36.55 5.55
C GLY A 48 6.48 -35.56 4.42
N ASN A 49 7.77 -35.32 4.18
CA ASN A 49 8.22 -34.11 3.49
C ASN A 49 8.80 -34.40 2.09
N GLU A 50 7.93 -34.68 1.12
CA GLU A 50 8.30 -34.81 -0.30
C GLU A 50 8.09 -33.48 -1.04
N ASN A 51 9.08 -33.05 -1.83
CA ASN A 51 9.06 -31.81 -2.65
C ASN A 51 8.98 -30.48 -1.87
N VAL A 52 9.74 -30.35 -0.77
CA VAL A 52 9.89 -29.12 0.03
C VAL A 52 10.13 -27.88 -0.83
N GLU A 53 11.02 -27.97 -1.83
CA GLU A 53 11.44 -26.83 -2.64
C GLU A 53 10.27 -26.23 -3.44
N THR A 54 9.49 -27.08 -4.11
CA THR A 54 8.28 -26.66 -4.84
C THR A 54 7.21 -26.08 -3.89
N GLN A 55 7.10 -26.63 -2.68
CA GLN A 55 6.16 -26.12 -1.68
C GLN A 55 6.58 -24.72 -1.19
N ILE A 56 7.88 -24.48 -0.98
CA ILE A 56 8.40 -23.15 -0.61
C ILE A 56 8.16 -22.13 -1.71
N GLU A 57 8.37 -22.48 -2.99
CA GLU A 57 8.08 -21.57 -4.11
C GLU A 57 6.59 -21.20 -4.17
N SER A 58 5.70 -22.14 -3.87
CA SER A 58 4.26 -21.93 -3.88
C SER A 58 3.76 -20.93 -2.83
N LEU A 59 4.54 -20.66 -1.77
CA LEU A 59 4.20 -19.67 -0.74
C LEU A 59 4.00 -18.26 -1.30
N TYR A 60 4.71 -17.94 -2.38
CA TYR A 60 4.65 -16.65 -3.06
C TYR A 60 3.62 -16.60 -4.18
N ALA A 61 2.95 -17.73 -4.48
CA ALA A 61 1.94 -17.79 -5.51
C ALA A 61 0.69 -17.03 -5.05
N VAL A 62 0.37 -15.96 -5.78
CA VAL A 62 -0.81 -15.11 -5.58
C VAL A 62 -1.47 -14.94 -6.93
N ASP A 63 -2.76 -15.26 -7.02
CA ASP A 63 -3.52 -14.99 -8.23
C ASP A 63 -3.87 -13.50 -8.37
N VAL A 64 -4.24 -13.10 -9.59
CA VAL A 64 -4.52 -11.69 -9.90
C VAL A 64 -5.72 -11.16 -9.10
N LEU A 65 -6.74 -11.96 -8.82
CA LEU A 65 -7.90 -11.52 -8.05
C LEU A 65 -7.49 -11.18 -6.61
N GLN A 66 -6.72 -12.07 -5.97
CA GLN A 66 -6.20 -11.85 -4.62
C GLN A 66 -5.31 -10.60 -4.56
N ALA A 67 -4.44 -10.41 -5.56
CA ALA A 67 -3.58 -9.23 -5.66
C ALA A 67 -4.39 -7.93 -5.82
N MET A 68 -5.44 -7.94 -6.64
CA MET A 68 -6.33 -6.79 -6.83
C MET A 68 -7.11 -6.44 -5.55
N GLN A 69 -7.57 -7.46 -4.81
CA GLN A 69 -8.21 -7.25 -3.51
C GLN A 69 -7.24 -6.61 -2.50
N TRP A 70 -5.99 -7.07 -2.45
CA TRP A 70 -4.98 -6.43 -1.59
C TRP A 70 -4.67 -5.00 -2.01
N ALA A 71 -4.64 -4.71 -3.31
CA ALA A 71 -4.45 -3.35 -3.80
C ALA A 71 -5.61 -2.43 -3.38
N GLN A 72 -6.85 -2.92 -3.43
CA GLN A 72 -8.00 -2.20 -2.93
C GLN A 72 -7.90 -1.96 -1.41
N GLU A 73 -7.66 -3.01 -0.62
CA GLU A 73 -7.53 -2.87 0.84
C GLU A 73 -6.38 -1.93 1.22
N ALA A 74 -5.25 -2.01 0.50
CA ALA A 74 -4.14 -1.11 0.71
C ALA A 74 -4.49 0.34 0.40
N TRP A 75 -5.25 0.58 -0.68
CA TRP A 75 -5.68 1.92 -1.05
C TRP A 75 -6.60 2.54 0.00
N GLU A 76 -7.49 1.74 0.60
CA GLU A 76 -8.38 2.18 1.68
C GLU A 76 -7.62 2.66 2.93
N THR A 77 -6.36 2.24 3.12
CA THR A 77 -5.50 2.75 4.21
C THR A 77 -4.82 4.09 3.91
N VAL A 78 -4.83 4.54 2.65
CA VAL A 78 -4.29 5.83 2.26
C VAL A 78 -5.29 6.93 2.67
N THR A 79 -4.97 7.62 3.77
CA THR A 79 -5.89 8.63 4.32
C THR A 79 -5.91 9.92 3.48
N SER A 80 -7.04 10.63 3.52
CA SER A 80 -7.13 11.98 2.94
C SER A 80 -6.08 12.94 3.50
N THR A 81 -5.73 12.79 4.78
CA THR A 81 -4.68 13.58 5.44
C THR A 81 -3.30 13.27 4.87
N THR A 82 -2.98 12.00 4.62
CA THR A 82 -1.74 11.59 3.94
C THR A 82 -1.66 12.22 2.56
N VAL A 83 -2.74 12.14 1.78
CA VAL A 83 -2.80 12.79 0.46
C VAL A 83 -2.56 14.29 0.61
N ALA A 84 -3.36 15.00 1.40
CA ALA A 84 -3.22 16.45 1.62
C ALA A 84 -1.79 16.86 2.01
N ASN A 85 -1.19 16.17 2.97
CA ASN A 85 0.17 16.44 3.43
C ASN A 85 1.20 16.25 2.31
N CYS A 86 1.06 15.22 1.46
CA CYS A 86 1.96 15.01 0.32
C CYS A 86 1.87 16.15 -0.71
N TRP A 87 0.65 16.60 -1.02
CA TRP A 87 0.44 17.72 -1.96
C TRP A 87 0.93 19.07 -1.41
N LEU A 88 0.80 19.30 -0.11
CA LEU A 88 1.40 20.45 0.57
C LEU A 88 2.93 20.37 0.57
N HIS A 89 3.48 19.19 0.82
CA HIS A 89 4.92 18.98 0.88
C HIS A 89 5.61 19.28 -0.45
N THR A 90 5.02 18.85 -1.57
CA THR A 90 5.53 19.14 -2.91
C THR A 90 5.26 20.59 -3.36
N LYS A 91 4.46 21.34 -2.59
CA LYS A 91 4.05 22.72 -2.85
C LYS A 91 3.27 22.89 -4.15
N ASP A 92 2.57 21.84 -4.58
CA ASP A 92 1.67 21.90 -5.74
C ASP A 92 0.33 22.57 -5.40
N ILE A 93 -0.04 22.58 -4.12
CA ILE A 93 -1.16 23.35 -3.58
C ILE A 93 -0.58 24.53 -2.79
N ASP A 94 -1.08 25.73 -3.08
CA ASP A 94 -0.75 26.93 -2.30
C ASP A 94 -1.26 26.77 -0.86
N GLY A 95 -0.41 27.10 0.12
CA GLY A 95 -0.75 26.97 1.54
C GLY A 95 -2.01 27.75 1.92
N ASP A 96 -2.22 28.91 1.30
CA ASP A 96 -3.39 29.76 1.55
C ASP A 96 -4.69 29.09 1.05
N VAL A 97 -4.61 28.34 -0.05
CA VAL A 97 -5.75 27.58 -0.60
C VAL A 97 -6.10 26.41 0.33
N TYR A 98 -5.10 25.78 0.94
CA TYR A 98 -5.33 24.69 1.90
C TYR A 98 -6.01 25.18 3.18
N GLU A 99 -5.49 26.26 3.78
CA GLU A 99 -6.06 26.89 4.98
C GLU A 99 -7.51 27.35 4.75
N LEU A 100 -7.81 27.87 3.56
CA LEU A 100 -9.16 28.23 3.15
C LEU A 100 -10.10 27.01 3.10
N VAL A 101 -9.65 25.91 2.50
CA VAL A 101 -10.44 24.67 2.38
C VAL A 101 -10.73 24.06 3.76
N GLU A 102 -9.74 24.02 4.65
CA GLU A 102 -9.93 23.54 6.02
C GLU A 102 -10.88 24.45 6.80
N SER A 103 -10.76 25.77 6.67
CA SER A 103 -11.69 26.73 7.28
C SER A 103 -13.14 26.52 6.80
N ILE A 104 -13.35 26.25 5.50
CA ILE A 104 -14.68 25.97 4.94
C ILE A 104 -15.26 24.67 5.50
N LYS A 105 -14.45 23.61 5.67
CA LYS A 105 -14.91 22.34 6.26
C LYS A 105 -15.37 22.53 7.71
N GLN A 106 -14.66 23.35 8.49
CA GLN A 106 -15.02 23.65 9.88
C GLN A 106 -16.32 24.45 9.99
N LEU A 107 -16.67 25.25 8.97
CA LEU A 107 -17.92 26.01 8.91
C LEU A 107 -19.11 25.22 8.39
N ALA A 108 -18.87 24.08 7.73
CA ALA A 108 -19.91 23.22 7.16
C ALA A 108 -20.41 22.13 8.13
N LEU A 109 -19.89 22.12 9.36
CA LEU A 109 -20.33 21.32 10.51
C LEU A 109 -21.17 22.18 11.47
#